data_AF-A0A849AE96-F1
#
_entry.id   AF-A0A849AE96-F1
#
_cell.length_a   1.000
_cell.length_b   1.000
_cell.length_c   1.000
_cell.angle_alpha   90.00
_cell.angle_beta   90.00
_cell.angle_gamma   90.00
#
_symmetry.space_group_name_H-M   'P 1'
#
loop_
_entity.id
_entity.type
_entity.pdbx_description
1 polymer ?
#
loop_
_entity_poly.entity_id
_entity_poly.type
_entity_poly.pdbx_seq_one_letter_code
_entity_poly.pdbx_strand_id
1 'polypeptide(L)'
;MAGLFVAVGDSYTEGVGDPNVLYPNGVRGWADRMARQLGRYDDEWRYANLAIRSKVLDEVVDEQLDAAIAMRPTHLSFYAGGNDILAVRVNMGSVMERYEAAVRRLRASGAQLIVFTAFDPTATPLLEPVRRRLVYFNQTVRDLSKDYGAVLVDHAQYAEFYDRRMWSADRIHMSKAGHKRLAGHVLQELGIPHTLKIPELPPFRPRPWRQALHEESLWVRDEVIPLFRRRISGVREGDSLLPKWPEPVHPADGMKRLARERAGDAMQVHAEALVHQGRA
;
A
#
# COMPACT_ATOMS: atom_id res chain seq x y z
N MET A 1 -4.86 -25.82 -2.02
CA MET A 1 -6.02 -25.33 -1.23
C MET A 1 -6.25 -23.92 -1.72
N ALA A 2 -7.26 -23.71 -2.55
CA ALA A 2 -7.58 -22.41 -3.13
C ALA A 2 -7.57 -21.29 -2.06
N GLY A 3 -6.60 -20.37 -2.18
CA GLY A 3 -6.48 -19.23 -1.27
C GLY A 3 -7.24 -18.01 -1.80
N LEU A 4 -7.71 -17.15 -0.90
CA LEU A 4 -8.18 -15.81 -1.25
C LEU A 4 -7.35 -14.80 -0.45
N PHE A 5 -6.58 -14.00 -1.16
CA PHE A 5 -5.84 -12.87 -0.61
C PHE A 5 -6.62 -11.57 -0.81
N VAL A 6 -6.94 -10.87 0.28
CA VAL A 6 -7.58 -9.55 0.24
C VAL A 6 -6.62 -8.51 0.82
N ALA A 7 -6.26 -7.51 0.01
CA ALA A 7 -5.41 -6.42 0.42
C ALA A 7 -6.22 -5.19 0.84
N VAL A 8 -6.02 -4.72 2.08
CA VAL A 8 -6.71 -3.57 2.67
C VAL A 8 -5.69 -2.50 3.04
N GLY A 9 -5.98 -1.24 2.75
CA GLY A 9 -5.13 -0.14 3.18
C GLY A 9 -5.21 1.14 2.37
N ASP A 10 -4.10 1.86 2.39
CA ASP A 10 -3.93 3.16 1.73
C ASP A 10 -3.05 3.08 0.47
N SER A 11 -2.34 4.17 0.13
CA SER A 11 -1.46 4.27 -1.03
C SER A 11 -0.32 3.26 -1.02
N TYR A 12 0.12 2.83 0.16
CA TYR A 12 1.14 1.80 0.33
C TYR A 12 0.67 0.46 -0.26
N THR A 13 -0.57 0.08 0.03
CA THR A 13 -1.21 -1.16 -0.44
C THR A 13 -1.73 -1.02 -1.87
N GLU A 14 -2.27 0.15 -2.23
CA GLU A 14 -2.74 0.41 -3.60
C GLU A 14 -1.59 0.31 -4.62
N GLY A 15 -0.40 0.79 -4.25
CA GLY A 15 0.79 0.67 -5.09
C GLY A 15 1.36 1.97 -5.64
N VAL A 16 1.04 3.11 -5.03
CA VAL A 16 1.57 4.41 -5.44
C VAL A 16 3.11 4.37 -5.48
N GLY A 17 3.71 5.00 -6.49
CA GLY A 17 5.14 4.96 -6.77
C GLY A 17 5.59 3.82 -7.72
N ASP A 18 4.68 2.94 -8.15
CA ASP A 18 4.89 1.94 -9.22
C ASP A 18 3.88 2.15 -10.37
N PRO A 19 4.02 3.24 -11.17
CA PRO A 19 3.05 3.59 -12.20
C PRO A 19 2.94 2.52 -13.29
N ASN A 20 1.69 2.21 -13.65
CA ASN A 20 1.37 1.28 -14.72
C ASN A 20 -0.03 1.59 -15.28
N VAL A 21 -0.07 2.25 -16.45
CA VAL A 21 -1.33 2.67 -17.11
C VAL A 21 -2.26 1.51 -17.48
N LEU A 22 -1.76 0.28 -17.51
CA LEU A 22 -2.56 -0.90 -17.81
C LEU A 22 -3.28 -1.46 -16.58
N TYR A 23 -2.98 -0.99 -15.36
CA TYR A 23 -3.60 -1.48 -14.13
C TYR A 23 -4.65 -0.50 -13.62
N PRO A 24 -5.66 -0.96 -12.86
CA PRO A 24 -6.62 -0.08 -12.20
C PRO A 24 -5.90 0.98 -11.36
N ASN A 25 -6.46 2.18 -11.34
CA ASN A 25 -5.92 3.37 -10.68
C ASN A 25 -4.51 3.79 -11.15
N GLY A 26 -4.03 3.25 -12.27
CA GLY A 26 -2.77 3.60 -12.92
C GLY A 26 -1.51 3.15 -12.18
N VAL A 27 -1.62 2.20 -11.24
CA VAL A 27 -0.51 1.75 -10.39
C VAL A 27 -0.52 0.24 -10.24
N ARG A 28 0.64 -0.38 -9.99
CA ARG A 28 0.76 -1.84 -9.80
C ARG A 28 1.04 -2.26 -8.35
N GLY A 29 2.09 -1.75 -7.74
CA GLY A 29 2.36 -2.00 -6.32
C GLY A 29 2.80 -3.42 -5.96
N TRP A 30 3.09 -3.61 -4.67
CA TRP A 30 3.56 -4.87 -4.10
C TRP A 30 2.47 -5.94 -4.06
N ALA A 31 1.23 -5.56 -3.73
CA ALA A 31 0.11 -6.50 -3.59
C ALA A 31 -0.19 -7.22 -4.91
N ASP A 32 -0.23 -6.51 -6.05
CA ASP A 32 -0.43 -7.13 -7.37
C ASP A 32 0.77 -8.01 -7.80
N ARG A 33 1.98 -7.68 -7.32
CA ARG A 33 3.19 -8.48 -7.60
C ARG A 33 3.16 -9.78 -6.82
N MET A 34 2.78 -9.72 -5.55
CA MET A 34 2.54 -10.87 -4.70
C MET A 34 1.40 -11.73 -5.26
N ALA A 35 0.24 -11.15 -5.58
CA ALA A 35 -0.89 -11.86 -6.16
C ALA A 35 -0.51 -12.66 -7.41
N ARG A 36 0.31 -12.07 -8.30
CA ARG A 36 0.84 -12.79 -9.46
C ARG A 36 1.75 -13.98 -9.09
N GLN A 37 2.46 -13.95 -7.96
CA GLN A 37 3.22 -15.11 -7.49
C GLN A 37 2.31 -16.16 -6.87
N LEU A 38 1.26 -15.75 -6.13
CA LEU A 38 0.24 -16.66 -5.61
C LEU A 38 -0.41 -17.46 -6.73
N GLY A 39 -0.90 -16.79 -7.78
CA GLY A 39 -1.48 -17.46 -8.95
C GLY A 39 -0.49 -18.29 -9.80
N ARG A 40 0.83 -18.15 -9.57
CA ARG A 40 1.84 -19.05 -10.17
C ARG A 40 2.12 -20.26 -9.30
N TYR A 41 1.93 -20.11 -8.00
CA TYR A 41 2.14 -21.16 -7.00
C TYR A 41 0.98 -22.15 -7.02
N ASP A 42 -0.25 -21.65 -7.12
CA ASP A 42 -1.49 -22.42 -7.27
C ASP A 42 -2.48 -21.54 -8.06
N ASP A 43 -3.03 -22.05 -9.16
CA ASP A 43 -3.87 -21.29 -10.08
C ASP A 43 -5.29 -21.04 -9.55
N GLU A 44 -5.69 -21.74 -8.49
CA GLU A 44 -6.96 -21.52 -7.79
C GLU A 44 -6.92 -20.29 -6.87
N TRP A 45 -5.75 -19.66 -6.66
CA TRP A 45 -5.67 -18.43 -5.87
C TRP A 45 -6.53 -17.33 -6.46
N ARG A 46 -7.25 -16.64 -5.56
CA ARG A 46 -8.02 -15.44 -5.85
C ARG A 46 -7.43 -14.24 -5.11
N TYR A 47 -7.65 -13.06 -5.65
CA TYR A 47 -7.08 -11.82 -5.15
C TYR A 47 -8.05 -10.65 -5.28
N ALA A 48 -8.20 -9.87 -4.21
CA ALA A 48 -8.85 -8.57 -4.22
C ALA A 48 -7.95 -7.53 -3.54
N ASN A 49 -8.16 -6.26 -3.88
CA ASN A 49 -7.41 -5.13 -3.33
C ASN A 49 -8.36 -3.96 -3.15
N LEU A 50 -8.71 -3.72 -1.90
CA LEU A 50 -9.64 -2.67 -1.51
C LEU A 50 -8.96 -1.33 -1.24
N ALA A 51 -7.63 -1.29 -1.35
CA ALA A 51 -6.87 -0.11 -0.96
C ALA A 51 -7.09 1.08 -1.91
N ILE A 52 -7.16 2.26 -1.29
CA ILE A 52 -7.37 3.55 -1.94
C ILE A 52 -6.37 4.54 -1.33
N ARG A 53 -5.57 5.23 -2.16
CA ARG A 53 -4.59 6.22 -1.69
C ARG A 53 -5.19 7.29 -0.79
N SER A 54 -4.30 7.89 0.01
CA SER A 54 -4.59 9.06 0.85
C SER A 54 -5.59 8.85 1.98
N LYS A 55 -6.11 7.63 2.17
CA LYS A 55 -7.01 7.32 3.27
C LYS A 55 -6.27 7.28 4.62
N VAL A 56 -6.89 7.88 5.63
CA VAL A 56 -6.49 7.71 7.04
C VAL A 56 -7.10 6.42 7.60
N LEU A 57 -6.68 6.02 8.80
CA LEU A 57 -7.13 4.79 9.45
C LEU A 57 -8.65 4.62 9.44
N ASP A 58 -9.38 5.64 9.91
CA ASP A 58 -10.82 5.52 10.11
C ASP A 58 -11.57 5.36 8.77
N GLU A 59 -11.11 6.01 7.70
CA GLU A 59 -11.68 5.84 6.35
C GLU A 59 -11.38 4.45 5.77
N VAL A 60 -10.20 3.89 6.03
CA VAL A 60 -9.90 2.50 5.65
C VAL A 60 -10.81 1.54 6.42
N VAL A 61 -11.01 1.77 7.71
CA VAL A 61 -11.88 0.97 8.57
C VAL A 61 -13.33 1.00 8.07
N ASP A 62 -13.86 2.19 7.85
CA ASP A 62 -15.27 2.37 7.51
C ASP A 62 -15.61 1.87 6.10
N GLU A 63 -14.70 2.03 5.13
CA GLU A 63 -15.00 1.71 3.73
C GLU A 63 -14.54 0.30 3.30
N GLN A 64 -13.51 -0.27 3.95
CA GLN A 64 -12.86 -1.47 3.44
C GLN A 64 -13.00 -2.71 4.33
N LEU A 65 -13.12 -2.57 5.66
CA LEU A 65 -13.04 -3.74 6.57
C LEU A 65 -14.21 -4.70 6.37
N ASP A 66 -15.45 -4.20 6.36
CA ASP A 66 -16.62 -5.08 6.27
C ASP A 66 -16.70 -5.77 4.90
N ALA A 67 -16.35 -5.06 3.83
CA ALA A 67 -16.22 -5.63 2.50
C ALA A 67 -15.14 -6.72 2.45
N ALA A 68 -13.96 -6.49 3.06
CA ALA A 68 -12.89 -7.48 3.11
C ALA A 68 -13.29 -8.73 3.89
N ILE A 69 -13.94 -8.57 5.05
CA ILE A 69 -14.38 -9.68 5.91
C ILE A 69 -15.48 -10.50 5.22
N ALA A 70 -16.43 -9.84 4.55
CA ALA A 70 -17.53 -10.50 3.83
C ALA A 70 -17.03 -11.45 2.73
N MET A 71 -15.87 -11.18 2.14
CA MET A 71 -15.24 -12.06 1.15
C MET A 71 -14.73 -13.39 1.73
N ARG A 72 -14.63 -13.51 3.07
CA ARG A 72 -14.07 -14.68 3.79
C ARG A 72 -12.67 -15.07 3.28
N PRO A 73 -11.70 -14.14 3.32
CA PRO A 73 -10.35 -14.40 2.83
C PRO A 73 -9.64 -15.46 3.65
N THR A 74 -8.73 -16.19 3.00
CA THR A 74 -7.77 -17.04 3.73
C THR A 74 -6.58 -16.21 4.20
N HIS A 75 -6.22 -15.16 3.46
CA HIS A 75 -5.13 -14.23 3.79
C HIS A 75 -5.61 -12.80 3.64
N LEU A 76 -5.26 -11.94 4.59
CA LEU A 76 -5.65 -10.54 4.57
C LEU A 76 -4.47 -9.68 4.93
N SER A 77 -4.14 -8.65 4.14
CA SER A 77 -3.13 -7.67 4.54
C SER A 77 -3.81 -6.38 5.00
N PHE A 78 -3.34 -5.79 6.09
CA PHE A 78 -3.84 -4.51 6.59
C PHE A 78 -2.68 -3.53 6.78
N TYR A 79 -2.74 -2.42 6.06
CA TYR A 79 -1.83 -1.30 6.26
C TYR A 79 -2.60 0.02 6.22
N ALA A 80 -2.74 0.66 7.38
CA ALA A 80 -3.36 1.97 7.54
C ALA A 80 -2.70 2.71 8.70
N GLY A 81 -2.92 4.02 8.80
CA GLY A 81 -2.29 4.87 9.81
C GLY A 81 -1.07 5.65 9.33
N GLY A 82 -0.51 5.31 8.17
CA GLY A 82 0.60 6.06 7.56
C GLY A 82 0.25 7.54 7.32
N ASN A 83 -0.97 7.80 6.86
CA ASN A 83 -1.48 9.16 6.68
C ASN A 83 -1.70 9.88 8.01
N ASP A 84 -2.21 9.20 9.04
CA ASP A 84 -2.44 9.74 10.39
C ASP A 84 -1.14 10.22 11.06
N ILE A 85 -0.07 9.42 10.93
CA ILE A 85 1.26 9.74 11.46
C ILE A 85 1.75 11.11 10.96
N LEU A 86 1.52 11.37 9.68
CA LEU A 86 1.94 12.60 9.00
C LEU A 86 1.05 13.80 9.35
N ALA A 87 -0.10 13.61 10.02
CA ALA A 87 -1.06 14.68 10.26
C ALA A 87 -0.46 15.77 11.18
N VAL A 88 -0.88 17.03 11.00
CA VAL A 88 -0.33 18.16 11.76
C VAL A 88 -0.56 17.97 13.26
N ARG A 89 -1.80 17.61 13.63
CA ARG A 89 -2.20 17.30 15.02
C ARG A 89 -2.87 15.93 15.02
N VAL A 90 -2.33 15.02 15.82
CA VAL A 90 -2.86 13.67 15.98
C VAL A 90 -2.52 13.16 17.37
N ASN A 91 -3.48 12.47 18.00
CA ASN A 91 -3.24 11.68 19.20
C ASN A 91 -2.97 10.24 18.76
N MET A 92 -1.70 9.83 18.73
CA MET A 92 -1.33 8.49 18.29
C MET A 92 -1.85 7.38 19.20
N GLY A 93 -2.02 7.62 20.51
CA GLY A 93 -2.63 6.62 21.41
C GLY A 93 -4.05 6.28 20.95
N SER A 94 -4.85 7.31 20.68
CA SER A 94 -6.22 7.13 20.19
C SER A 94 -6.27 6.47 18.80
N VAL A 95 -5.35 6.82 17.89
CA VAL A 95 -5.21 6.14 16.60
C VAL A 95 -4.89 4.65 16.80
N MET A 96 -3.96 4.33 17.69
CA MET A 96 -3.58 2.94 17.93
C MET A 96 -4.65 2.12 18.64
N GLU A 97 -5.48 2.71 19.51
CA GLU A 97 -6.67 2.05 20.07
C GLU A 97 -7.64 1.61 18.96
N ARG A 98 -7.90 2.49 17.98
CA ARG A 98 -8.75 2.15 16.82
C ARG A 98 -8.07 1.16 15.88
N TYR A 99 -6.75 1.25 15.71
CA TYR A 99 -5.97 0.30 14.93
C TYR A 99 -6.04 -1.11 15.53
N GLU A 100 -5.90 -1.23 16.85
CA GLU A 100 -6.08 -2.49 17.56
C GLU A 100 -7.50 -3.04 17.39
N ALA A 101 -8.52 -2.19 17.51
CA ALA A 101 -9.91 -2.61 17.28
C ALA A 101 -10.12 -3.17 15.86
N ALA A 102 -9.48 -2.57 14.85
CA ALA A 102 -9.46 -3.06 13.48
C ALA A 102 -8.74 -4.41 13.37
N VAL A 103 -7.53 -4.54 13.93
CA VAL A 103 -6.76 -5.81 13.96
C VAL A 103 -7.57 -6.92 14.60
N ARG A 104 -8.22 -6.66 15.74
CA ARG A 104 -9.07 -7.63 16.44
C ARG A 104 -10.24 -8.11 15.58
N ARG A 105 -10.93 -7.19 14.87
CA ARG A 105 -12.01 -7.54 13.93
C ARG A 105 -11.51 -8.39 12.77
N LEU A 106 -10.41 -7.97 12.14
CA LEU A 106 -9.80 -8.69 11.02
C LEU A 106 -9.33 -10.08 11.43
N ARG A 107 -8.81 -10.24 12.64
CA ARG A 107 -8.42 -11.55 13.19
C ARG A 107 -9.59 -12.47 13.47
N ALA A 108 -10.68 -11.91 13.97
CA ALA A 108 -11.91 -12.67 14.21
C ALA A 108 -12.52 -13.24 12.91
N SER A 109 -12.11 -12.77 11.72
CA SER A 109 -12.54 -13.34 10.44
C SER A 109 -11.92 -14.72 10.16
N GLY A 110 -10.92 -15.16 10.93
CA GLY A 110 -10.19 -16.41 10.73
C GLY A 110 -9.14 -16.38 9.61
N ALA A 111 -8.94 -15.22 8.96
CA ALA A 111 -7.90 -15.07 7.94
C ALA A 111 -6.50 -15.01 8.59
N GLN A 112 -5.49 -15.51 7.87
CA GLN A 112 -4.10 -15.20 8.19
C GLN A 112 -3.86 -13.72 7.88
N LEU A 113 -3.98 -12.86 8.90
CA LEU A 113 -3.76 -11.43 8.74
C LEU A 113 -2.24 -11.12 8.66
N ILE A 114 -1.90 -10.11 7.86
CA ILE A 114 -0.55 -9.62 7.62
C ILE A 114 -0.56 -8.13 7.96
N VAL A 115 0.34 -7.70 8.83
CA VAL A 115 0.48 -6.29 9.24
C VAL A 115 1.91 -5.82 9.00
N PHE A 116 2.10 -4.51 8.86
CA PHE A 116 3.41 -3.96 8.49
C PHE A 116 3.78 -2.82 9.42
N THR A 117 5.07 -2.74 9.75
CA THR A 117 5.63 -1.50 10.28
C THR A 117 5.78 -0.47 9.15
N ALA A 118 5.79 0.81 9.51
CA ALA A 118 6.09 1.91 8.61
C ALA A 118 7.61 2.17 8.60
N PHE A 119 8.18 2.34 7.42
CA PHE A 119 9.60 2.72 7.30
C PHE A 119 9.78 4.21 7.60
N ASP A 120 10.88 4.57 8.25
CA ASP A 120 11.29 5.95 8.47
C ASP A 120 12.37 6.36 7.45
N PRO A 121 12.01 7.05 6.35
CA PRO A 121 13.00 7.49 5.36
C PRO A 121 13.75 8.76 5.82
N THR A 122 13.50 9.28 7.01
CA THR A 122 13.93 10.64 7.38
C THR A 122 15.31 10.67 8.05
N ALA A 123 16.22 11.44 7.48
CA ALA A 123 17.52 11.74 8.08
C ALA A 123 17.58 13.13 8.76
N THR A 124 16.46 13.88 8.76
CA THR A 124 16.43 15.29 9.17
C THR A 124 15.78 15.50 10.55
N PRO A 125 16.42 16.28 11.45
CA PRO A 125 15.85 16.63 12.76
C PRO A 125 14.50 17.37 12.70
N LEU A 126 14.16 18.02 11.58
CA LEU A 126 12.88 18.73 11.43
C LEU A 126 11.66 17.79 11.44
N LEU A 127 11.86 16.50 11.18
CA LEU A 127 10.79 15.49 11.16
C LEU A 127 10.75 14.66 12.45
N GLU A 128 11.47 15.07 13.48
CA GLU A 128 11.54 14.37 14.77
C GLU A 128 10.16 14.10 15.42
N PRO A 129 9.16 15.00 15.39
CA PRO A 129 7.81 14.68 15.87
C PRO A 129 7.15 13.53 15.10
N VAL A 130 7.32 13.47 13.78
CA VAL A 130 6.81 12.39 12.93
C VAL A 130 7.54 11.09 13.25
N ARG A 131 8.87 11.15 13.44
CA ARG A 131 9.69 10.01 13.82
C ARG A 131 9.26 9.39 15.14
N ARG A 132 8.98 10.20 16.18
CA ARG A 132 8.44 9.67 17.44
C ARG A 132 7.11 8.94 17.26
N ARG A 133 6.23 9.46 16.40
CA ARG A 133 4.95 8.82 16.07
C ARG A 133 5.15 7.52 15.30
N LEU A 134 6.10 7.48 14.35
CA LEU A 134 6.49 6.26 13.62
C LEU A 134 7.04 5.19 14.57
N VAL A 135 7.93 5.56 15.49
CA VAL A 135 8.48 4.64 16.49
C VAL A 135 7.37 4.04 17.35
N TYR A 136 6.45 4.89 17.84
CA TYR A 136 5.30 4.44 18.62
C TYR A 136 4.38 3.51 17.80
N PHE A 137 3.99 3.91 16.59
CA PHE A 137 3.20 3.08 15.67
C PHE A 137 3.85 1.71 15.44
N ASN A 138 5.14 1.70 15.08
CA ASN A 138 5.87 0.47 14.78
C ASN A 138 5.97 -0.45 15.98
N GLN A 139 6.24 0.10 17.18
CA GLN A 139 6.28 -0.70 18.39
C GLN A 139 4.92 -1.33 18.68
N THR A 140 3.84 -0.54 18.63
CA THR A 140 2.50 -1.06 18.86
C THR A 140 2.08 -2.09 17.81
N VAL A 141 2.40 -1.90 16.51
CA VAL A 141 2.13 -2.92 15.47
C VAL A 141 2.88 -4.22 15.76
N ARG A 142 4.13 -4.16 16.22
CA ARG A 142 4.89 -5.36 16.63
C ARG A 142 4.22 -6.08 17.79
N ASP A 143 3.78 -5.33 18.80
CA ASP A 143 3.14 -5.92 19.98
C ASP A 143 1.80 -6.56 19.61
N LEU A 144 0.94 -5.84 18.88
CA LEU A 144 -0.31 -6.37 18.34
C LEU A 144 -0.09 -7.59 17.43
N SER A 145 1.01 -7.63 16.67
CA SER A 145 1.32 -8.80 15.86
C SER A 145 1.57 -10.04 16.70
N LYS A 146 2.18 -9.92 17.88
CA LYS A 146 2.39 -11.04 18.79
C LYS A 146 1.09 -11.42 19.49
N ASP A 147 0.40 -10.44 20.04
CA ASP A 147 -0.81 -10.63 20.85
C ASP A 147 -1.94 -11.28 20.06
N TYR A 148 -2.06 -10.93 18.78
CA TYR A 148 -3.11 -11.45 17.90
C TYR A 148 -2.62 -12.50 16.89
N GLY A 149 -1.38 -12.99 17.01
CA GLY A 149 -0.84 -14.04 16.12
C GLY A 149 -0.77 -13.63 14.65
N ALA A 150 -0.32 -12.40 14.39
CA ALA A 150 -0.14 -11.86 13.06
C ALA A 150 1.20 -12.14 12.41
N VAL A 151 1.15 -12.33 11.10
CA VAL A 151 2.35 -12.29 10.27
C VAL A 151 2.78 -10.82 10.20
N LEU A 152 3.93 -10.54 10.80
CA LEU A 152 4.53 -9.22 10.78
C LEU A 152 5.49 -9.11 9.61
N VAL A 153 5.27 -8.13 8.75
CA VAL A 153 6.26 -7.67 7.78
C VAL A 153 6.93 -6.45 8.39
N ASP A 154 8.07 -6.65 9.05
CA ASP A 154 8.77 -5.57 9.76
C ASP A 154 9.59 -4.71 8.79
N HIS A 155 8.89 -3.99 7.91
CA HIS A 155 9.46 -3.12 6.88
C HIS A 155 10.51 -2.15 7.43
N ALA A 156 10.33 -1.63 8.64
CA ALA A 156 11.28 -0.75 9.32
C ALA A 156 12.67 -1.37 9.57
N GLN A 157 12.80 -2.71 9.52
CA GLN A 157 14.07 -3.42 9.72
C GLN A 157 14.78 -3.80 8.42
N TYR A 158 14.14 -3.61 7.26
CA TYR A 158 14.74 -3.96 5.97
C TYR A 158 15.76 -2.90 5.53
N ALA A 159 17.04 -3.15 5.80
CA ALA A 159 18.13 -2.21 5.61
C ALA A 159 18.28 -1.71 4.17
N GLU A 160 17.87 -2.47 3.16
CA GLU A 160 17.91 -2.05 1.77
C GLU A 160 16.98 -0.86 1.47
N PHE A 161 15.95 -0.62 2.30
CA PHE A 161 15.05 0.51 2.14
C PHE A 161 15.66 1.84 2.60
N TYR A 162 16.87 1.85 3.20
CA TYR A 162 17.65 3.08 3.34
C TYR A 162 18.18 3.60 1.99
N ASP A 163 18.21 2.76 0.94
CA ASP A 163 18.59 3.22 -0.40
C ASP A 163 17.47 4.07 -1.02
N ARG A 164 17.79 5.33 -1.36
CA ARG A 164 16.85 6.27 -2.00
C ARG A 164 16.17 5.71 -3.26
N ARG A 165 16.79 4.75 -3.96
CA ARG A 165 16.22 4.12 -5.17
C ARG A 165 15.07 3.16 -4.87
N MET A 166 14.87 2.78 -3.60
CA MET A 166 13.69 2.04 -3.15
C MET A 166 12.44 2.93 -3.08
N TRP A 167 12.58 4.24 -3.21
CA TRP A 167 11.52 5.23 -3.08
C TRP A 167 11.25 5.97 -4.39
N SER A 168 10.01 6.40 -4.60
CA SER A 168 9.66 7.32 -5.69
C SER A 168 10.20 8.72 -5.44
N ALA A 169 9.96 9.62 -6.41
CA ALA A 169 10.43 11.00 -6.36
C ALA A 169 10.00 11.71 -5.06
N ASP A 170 8.79 11.44 -4.56
CA ASP A 170 8.26 11.98 -3.31
C ASP A 170 8.98 11.52 -2.04
N ARG A 171 9.79 10.44 -2.10
CA ARG A 171 10.49 9.82 -0.97
C ARG A 171 9.56 9.31 0.15
N ILE A 172 8.27 9.16 -0.14
CA ILE A 172 7.26 8.63 0.79
C ILE A 172 6.76 7.29 0.27
N HIS A 173 6.49 7.20 -1.03
CA HIS A 173 6.01 5.97 -1.63
C HIS A 173 7.18 5.14 -2.17
N MET A 174 7.00 3.82 -2.19
CA MET A 174 8.01 2.93 -2.74
C MET A 174 8.08 3.09 -4.26
N SER A 175 9.28 3.04 -4.81
CA SER A 175 9.46 2.90 -6.25
C SER A 175 9.03 1.52 -6.73
N LYS A 176 9.00 1.34 -8.05
CA LYS A 176 8.91 0.01 -8.69
C LYS A 176 9.87 -1.03 -8.09
N ALA A 177 11.07 -0.62 -7.67
CA ALA A 177 12.05 -1.52 -7.05
C ALA A 177 11.65 -1.86 -5.62
N GLY A 178 11.25 -0.86 -4.83
CA GLY A 178 10.76 -1.04 -3.45
C GLY A 178 9.54 -1.96 -3.38
N HIS A 179 8.52 -1.70 -4.20
CA HIS A 179 7.33 -2.56 -4.30
C HIS A 179 7.66 -4.01 -4.67
N LYS A 180 8.68 -4.22 -5.51
CA LYS A 180 9.12 -5.57 -5.88
C LYS A 180 9.86 -6.27 -4.74
N ARG A 181 10.71 -5.53 -4.01
CA ARG A 181 11.45 -6.03 -2.84
C ARG A 181 10.48 -6.40 -1.73
N LEU A 182 9.56 -5.50 -1.39
CA LEU A 182 8.53 -5.74 -0.38
C LEU A 182 7.69 -6.97 -0.72
N ALA A 183 7.21 -7.11 -1.96
CA ALA A 183 6.45 -8.29 -2.36
C ALA A 183 7.22 -9.61 -2.13
N GLY A 184 8.55 -9.60 -2.30
CA GLY A 184 9.40 -10.73 -1.97
C GLY A 184 9.43 -11.02 -0.46
N HIS A 185 9.63 -9.98 0.36
CA HIS A 185 9.57 -10.10 1.82
C HIS A 185 8.23 -10.64 2.32
N VAL A 186 7.10 -10.12 1.83
CA VAL A 186 5.78 -10.63 2.25
C VAL A 186 5.63 -12.12 1.92
N LEU A 187 6.04 -12.54 0.73
CA LEU A 187 6.00 -13.95 0.34
C LEU A 187 6.94 -14.81 1.19
N GLN A 188 8.10 -14.28 1.58
CA GLN A 188 9.04 -14.95 2.47
C GLN A 188 8.46 -15.14 3.88
N GLU A 189 7.86 -14.10 4.48
CA GLU A 189 7.20 -14.20 5.80
C GLU A 189 6.02 -15.20 5.79
N LEU A 190 5.37 -15.37 4.63
CA LEU A 190 4.32 -16.36 4.43
C LEU A 190 4.84 -17.78 4.09
N GLY A 191 6.15 -17.94 3.88
CA GLY A 191 6.74 -19.21 3.46
C GLY A 191 6.33 -19.65 2.04
N ILE A 192 5.89 -18.72 1.19
CA ILE A 192 5.43 -19.01 -0.17
C ILE A 192 6.58 -18.81 -1.16
N PRO A 193 6.99 -19.86 -1.90
CA PRO A 193 8.08 -19.75 -2.86
C PRO A 193 7.73 -18.82 -4.01
N HIS A 194 8.72 -18.06 -4.50
CA HIS A 194 8.48 -17.08 -5.55
C HIS A 194 9.62 -16.95 -6.55
N THR A 195 9.30 -16.41 -7.73
CA THR A 195 10.24 -16.18 -8.84
C THR A 195 10.52 -14.70 -9.09
N LEU A 196 10.22 -13.83 -8.10
CA LEU A 196 10.51 -12.41 -8.20
C LEU A 196 12.03 -12.18 -8.26
N LYS A 197 12.51 -11.78 -9.44
CA LYS A 197 13.89 -11.31 -9.60
C LYS A 197 14.05 -9.97 -8.90
N ILE A 198 14.65 -9.94 -7.72
CA ILE A 198 14.85 -8.69 -7.01
C ILE A 198 16.10 -8.01 -7.56
N PRO A 199 16.01 -6.80 -8.14
CA PRO A 199 17.14 -6.17 -8.78
C PRO A 199 18.24 -5.89 -7.76
N GLU A 200 19.45 -6.34 -8.06
CA GLU A 200 20.65 -5.82 -7.41
C GLU A 200 20.81 -4.36 -7.85
N LEU A 201 20.89 -3.48 -6.87
CA LEU A 201 21.16 -2.08 -7.13
C LEU A 201 22.67 -1.91 -7.29
N PRO A 202 23.16 -1.18 -8.32
CA PRO A 202 24.59 -0.90 -8.44
C PRO A 202 25.08 -0.12 -7.20
N PRO A 203 26.38 -0.18 -6.86
CA PRO A 203 26.92 0.51 -5.69
C PRO A 203 26.51 1.98 -5.64
N PHE A 204 26.12 2.45 -4.45
CA PHE A 204 25.77 3.85 -4.26
C PHE A 204 26.98 4.73 -4.59
N ARG A 205 26.80 5.68 -5.50
CA ARG A 205 27.82 6.69 -5.81
C ARG A 205 27.45 7.97 -5.09
N PRO A 206 28.17 8.36 -4.02
CA PRO A 206 27.89 9.61 -3.32
C PRO A 206 28.04 10.78 -4.29
N ARG A 207 27.03 11.65 -4.33
CA ARG A 207 27.08 12.87 -5.14
C ARG A 207 27.80 13.98 -4.36
N PRO A 208 28.42 14.94 -5.05
CA PRO A 208 28.96 16.14 -4.41
C PRO A 208 27.86 16.85 -3.59
N TRP A 209 28.20 17.30 -2.38
CA TRP A 209 27.24 17.89 -1.43
C TRP A 209 26.42 19.05 -2.02
N ARG A 210 26.99 19.84 -2.95
CA ARG A 210 26.27 20.93 -3.64
C ARG A 210 25.12 20.42 -4.53
N GLN A 211 25.35 19.31 -5.22
CA GLN A 211 24.30 18.67 -6.03
C GLN A 211 23.22 18.06 -5.13
N ALA A 212 23.62 17.46 -4.01
CA ALA A 212 22.69 16.91 -3.04
C ALA A 212 21.75 18.00 -2.47
N LEU A 213 22.30 19.16 -2.08
CA LEU A 213 21.50 20.30 -1.60
C LEU A 213 20.56 20.87 -2.67
N HIS A 214 21.00 20.95 -3.93
CA HIS A 214 20.16 21.44 -5.03
C HIS A 214 19.00 20.48 -5.33
N GLU A 215 19.27 19.17 -5.35
CA GLU A 215 18.22 18.15 -5.51
C GLU A 215 17.26 18.11 -4.32
N GLU A 216 17.76 18.37 -3.11
CA GLU A 216 16.93 18.47 -1.91
C GLU A 216 16.00 19.68 -1.98
N SER A 217 16.46 20.84 -2.44
CA SER A 217 15.61 22.02 -2.61
C SER A 217 14.55 21.84 -3.71
N LEU A 218 14.93 21.22 -4.84
CA LEU A 218 13.97 20.86 -5.89
C LEU A 218 12.93 19.86 -5.40
N TRP A 219 13.34 18.83 -4.66
CA TRP A 219 12.41 17.87 -4.06
C TRP A 219 11.44 18.53 -3.09
N VAL A 220 11.91 19.42 -2.21
CA VAL A 220 11.02 20.16 -1.30
C VAL A 220 10.00 20.98 -2.11
N ARG A 221 10.45 21.68 -3.15
CA ARG A 221 9.58 22.50 -4.01
C ARG A 221 8.55 21.70 -4.77
N ASP A 222 8.96 20.58 -5.37
CA ASP A 222 8.16 19.86 -6.37
C ASP A 222 7.29 18.77 -5.74
N GLU A 223 7.68 18.22 -4.58
CA GLU A 223 6.99 17.09 -3.94
C GLU A 223 6.42 17.44 -2.57
N VAL A 224 7.23 18.03 -1.68
CA VAL A 224 6.81 18.28 -0.28
C VAL A 224 5.80 19.42 -0.19
N ILE A 225 6.09 20.58 -0.79
CA ILE A 225 5.19 21.75 -0.72
C ILE A 225 3.80 21.42 -1.33
N PRO A 226 3.69 20.79 -2.51
CA PRO A 226 2.39 20.44 -3.07
C PRO A 226 1.62 19.41 -2.21
N LEU A 227 2.30 18.41 -1.65
CA LEU A 227 1.68 17.43 -0.75
C LEU A 227 1.08 18.10 0.49
N PHE A 228 1.85 18.98 1.15
CA PHE A 228 1.38 19.74 2.30
C PHE A 228 0.22 20.68 1.92
N ARG A 229 0.31 21.36 0.78
CA ARG A 229 -0.76 22.25 0.29
C ARG A 229 -2.06 21.47 0.02
N ARG A 230 -1.97 20.32 -0.66
CA ARG A 230 -3.13 19.45 -0.94
C ARG A 230 -3.79 18.98 0.34
N ARG A 231 -2.98 18.55 1.31
CA ARG A 231 -3.47 18.12 2.63
C ARG A 231 -4.19 19.24 3.39
N ILE A 232 -3.73 20.50 3.27
CA ILE A 232 -4.42 21.66 3.86
C ILE A 232 -5.72 21.99 3.09
N SER A 233 -5.75 21.79 1.77
CA SER A 233 -6.92 22.08 0.94
C SER A 233 -8.07 21.07 1.06
N GLY A 234 -7.88 19.96 1.76
CA GLY A 234 -8.91 18.94 1.99
C GLY A 234 -9.20 18.00 0.80
N VAL A 235 -8.75 18.34 -0.42
CA VAL A 235 -8.90 17.49 -1.61
C VAL A 235 -7.85 16.37 -1.59
N ARG A 236 -8.29 15.10 -1.65
CA ARG A 236 -7.39 13.95 -1.69
C ARG A 236 -7.47 13.25 -3.04
N GLU A 237 -6.32 12.74 -3.50
CA GLU A 237 -6.22 12.06 -4.81
C GLU A 237 -7.06 10.77 -4.88
N GLY A 238 -7.42 10.20 -3.73
CA GLY A 238 -8.23 8.99 -3.63
C GLY A 238 -9.73 9.22 -3.63
N ASP A 239 -10.23 10.46 -3.47
CA ASP A 239 -11.65 10.72 -3.21
C ASP A 239 -12.57 10.29 -4.36
N SER A 240 -12.07 10.29 -5.59
CA SER A 240 -12.81 9.85 -6.78
C SER A 240 -12.44 8.44 -7.25
N LEU A 241 -11.61 7.72 -6.50
CA LEU A 241 -11.15 6.38 -6.88
C LEU A 241 -12.04 5.31 -6.25
N LEU A 242 -12.24 4.25 -7.03
CA LEU A 242 -12.83 3.01 -6.54
C LEU A 242 -11.74 2.07 -6.01
N PRO A 243 -12.11 1.06 -5.21
CA PRO A 243 -11.23 -0.04 -4.85
C PRO A 243 -10.47 -0.60 -6.05
N LYS A 244 -9.17 -0.83 -5.86
CA LYS A 244 -8.27 -1.20 -6.96
C LYS A 244 -8.66 -2.53 -7.62
N TRP A 245 -9.14 -3.49 -6.85
CA TRP A 245 -9.74 -4.76 -7.29
C TRP A 245 -10.90 -5.08 -6.33
N PRO A 246 -12.12 -4.55 -6.56
CA PRO A 246 -13.25 -4.62 -5.64
C PRO A 246 -13.78 -6.05 -5.52
N GLU A 247 -13.69 -6.81 -6.60
CA GLU A 247 -14.10 -8.21 -6.66
C GLU A 247 -12.87 -9.12 -6.81
N PRO A 248 -12.89 -10.33 -6.22
CA PRO A 248 -11.82 -11.29 -6.38
C PRO A 248 -11.59 -11.68 -7.84
N VAL A 249 -10.34 -11.59 -8.28
CA VAL A 249 -9.87 -12.06 -9.59
C VAL A 249 -8.90 -13.22 -9.44
N HIS A 250 -8.71 -14.03 -10.49
CA HIS A 250 -7.73 -15.12 -10.51
C HIS A 250 -6.39 -14.63 -11.07
N PRO A 251 -5.33 -14.39 -10.26
CA PRO A 251 -4.09 -13.79 -10.77
C PRO A 251 -3.37 -14.64 -11.84
N ALA A 252 -3.65 -15.95 -11.87
CA ALA A 252 -3.17 -16.91 -12.86
C ALA A 252 -3.61 -16.54 -14.30
N ASP A 253 -4.79 -15.93 -14.44
CA ASP A 253 -5.33 -15.43 -15.71
C ASP A 253 -4.55 -14.24 -16.28
N GLY A 254 -3.54 -13.77 -15.56
CA GLY A 254 -2.66 -12.71 -15.99
C GLY A 254 -3.25 -11.34 -15.66
N MET A 255 -2.76 -10.75 -14.59
CA MET A 255 -3.16 -9.42 -14.09
C MET A 255 -3.28 -8.31 -15.15
N LYS A 256 -2.46 -8.31 -16.21
CA LYS A 256 -2.56 -7.31 -17.29
C LYS A 256 -3.77 -7.53 -18.21
N ARG A 257 -4.16 -8.79 -18.42
CA ARG A 257 -5.34 -9.16 -19.20
C ARG A 257 -6.60 -8.76 -18.43
N LEU A 258 -6.69 -9.20 -17.18
CA LEU A 258 -7.77 -8.83 -16.25
C LEU A 258 -7.98 -7.32 -16.14
N ALA A 259 -6.89 -6.55 -16.10
CA ALA A 259 -6.98 -5.11 -15.99
C ALA A 259 -7.51 -4.45 -17.28
N ARG A 260 -7.22 -5.02 -18.45
CA ARG A 260 -7.77 -4.54 -19.74
C ARG A 260 -9.25 -4.88 -19.87
N GLU A 261 -9.64 -6.08 -19.47
CA GLU A 261 -11.05 -6.52 -19.46
C GLU A 261 -11.87 -5.57 -18.60
N ARG A 262 -11.43 -5.33 -17.36
CA ARG A 262 -12.10 -4.38 -16.47
C ARG A 262 -12.15 -2.95 -17.00
N ALA A 263 -11.07 -2.47 -17.63
CA ALA A 263 -11.08 -1.14 -18.23
C ALA A 263 -12.12 -1.05 -19.38
N GLY A 264 -12.25 -2.12 -20.17
CA GLY A 264 -13.29 -2.25 -21.19
C GLY A 264 -14.69 -2.23 -20.59
N ASP A 265 -14.94 -3.04 -19.56
CA ASP A 265 -16.22 -3.10 -18.85
C ASP A 265 -16.60 -1.74 -18.26
N ALA A 266 -15.64 -1.05 -17.63
CA ALA A 266 -15.86 0.29 -17.07
C ALA A 266 -16.20 1.33 -18.15
N MET A 267 -15.54 1.27 -19.31
CA MET A 267 -15.86 2.14 -20.46
C MET A 267 -17.25 1.84 -21.02
N GLN A 268 -17.64 0.56 -21.09
CA GLN A 268 -18.96 0.16 -21.57
C GLN A 268 -20.08 0.61 -20.62
N VAL A 269 -19.93 0.38 -19.31
CA VAL A 269 -20.88 0.85 -18.29
C VAL A 269 -21.02 2.38 -18.33
N HIS A 270 -19.91 3.10 -18.50
CA HIS A 270 -19.95 4.56 -18.63
C HIS A 270 -20.67 5.00 -19.92
N ALA A 271 -20.42 4.33 -21.04
CA ALA A 271 -21.11 4.61 -22.31
C ALA A 271 -22.62 4.33 -22.21
N GLU A 272 -23.02 3.22 -21.59
CA GLU A 272 -24.43 2.86 -21.37
C GLU A 272 -25.13 3.86 -20.43
N ALA A 273 -24.43 4.32 -19.38
CA ALA A 273 -24.93 5.36 -18.47
C ALA A 273 -25.14 6.71 -19.19
N LEU A 274 -24.26 7.08 -20.12
CA LEU A 274 -24.42 8.29 -20.94
C LEU A 274 -25.60 8.17 -21.92
N VAL A 275 -25.81 6.98 -22.50
CA VAL A 275 -26.96 6.71 -23.39
C VAL A 275 -28.28 6.76 -22.61
N HIS A 276 -28.33 6.24 -21.37
CA HIS A 276 -29.51 6.33 -20.51
C HIS A 276 -29.78 7.73 -19.95
N GLN A 277 -28.78 8.62 -19.91
CA GLN A 277 -28.94 10.02 -19.46
C GLN A 277 -29.35 11.00 -20.57
N GLY A 278 -29.69 10.50 -21.77
CA GLY A 278 -30.38 11.32 -22.79
C GLY A 278 -29.57 12.50 -23.32
N ARG A 279 -28.27 12.30 -23.59
CA ARG A 279 -27.45 13.24 -24.36
C ARG A 279 -26.82 12.53 -25.55
N ALA A 280 -27.61 12.36 -26.60
CA ALA A 280 -27.12 12.13 -27.97
C ALA A 280 -26.97 13.48 -28.67
#